data_AF-A0A524G0S5-F1
#
_entry.id   AF-A0A524G0S5-F1
#
_cell.length_a   1.000
_cell.length_b   1.000
_cell.length_c   1.000
_cell.angle_alpha   90.00
_cell.angle_beta   90.00
_cell.angle_gamma   90.00
#
_symmetry.space_group_name_H-M   'P 1'
#
loop_
_entity.id
_entity.type
_entity.pdbx_description
1 polymer ?
#
loop_
_entity_poly.entity_id
_entity_poly.type
_entity_poly.pdbx_seq_one_letter_code
_entity_poly.pdbx_strand_id
1 'polypeptide(L)'
;MSGDFVEQLYLWIVTLVIAILLISFGPGVMAWAYASSFQASYRQIAKQKQWQVIQIPLECSECGNEITLRSLEWIGDDEARCPFCSKDLEIRSSRSYA
;
A
#
# COMPACT_ATOMS: atom_id res chain seq x y z
N MET A 1 -16.72 58.53 -18.95
CA MET A 1 -15.25 58.70 -18.98
C MET A 1 -14.57 58.38 -17.66
N SER A 2 -15.01 58.92 -16.50
CA SER A 2 -14.43 58.52 -15.20
C SER A 2 -14.90 57.15 -14.69
N GLY A 3 -16.13 56.74 -14.97
CA GLY A 3 -16.70 55.45 -14.55
C GLY A 3 -16.00 54.23 -15.16
N ASP A 4 -15.80 54.24 -16.49
CA ASP A 4 -15.20 53.12 -17.22
C ASP A 4 -13.75 52.83 -16.78
N PHE A 5 -13.00 53.88 -16.44
CA PHE A 5 -11.63 53.76 -15.93
C PHE A 5 -11.60 53.10 -14.54
N VAL A 6 -12.55 53.46 -13.66
CA VAL A 6 -12.64 52.90 -12.30
C VAL A 6 -13.07 51.43 -12.35
N GLU A 7 -14.01 51.07 -13.22
CA GLU A 7 -14.41 49.67 -13.42
C GLU A 7 -13.26 48.82 -13.96
N GLN A 8 -12.52 49.34 -14.94
CA GLN A 8 -11.38 48.64 -15.51
C GLN A 8 -10.24 48.47 -14.49
N LEU A 9 -9.98 49.49 -13.66
CA LEU A 9 -9.00 49.40 -12.57
C LEU A 9 -9.41 48.33 -11.54
N TYR A 10 -10.69 48.27 -11.19
CA TYR A 10 -11.20 47.29 -10.23
C TYR A 10 -11.06 45.85 -10.75
N LEU A 11 -11.43 45.61 -12.02
CA LEU A 11 -11.27 44.30 -12.66
C LEU A 11 -9.80 43.87 -12.71
N TRP A 12 -8.88 44.80 -12.95
CA TRP A 12 -7.44 44.53 -12.93
C TRP A 12 -6.94 44.15 -11.53
N ILE A 13 -7.39 44.85 -10.49
CA ILE A 13 -6.99 44.53 -9.11
C ILE A 13 -7.51 43.15 -8.71
N VAL A 14 -8.78 42.83 -9.02
CA VAL A 14 -9.39 41.53 -8.69
C VAL A 14 -8.66 40.39 -9.39
N THR A 15 -8.37 40.53 -10.69
CA THR A 15 -7.62 39.50 -11.43
C THR A 15 -6.21 39.30 -10.90
N LEU A 16 -5.53 40.37 -10.49
CA LEU A 16 -4.19 40.30 -9.90
C LEU A 16 -4.20 39.59 -8.54
N VAL A 17 -5.20 39.87 -7.69
CA VAL A 17 -5.36 39.17 -6.40
C VAL A 17 -5.60 37.67 -6.60
N ILE A 18 -6.48 37.30 -7.54
CA ILE A 18 -6.74 35.88 -7.85
C ILE A 18 -5.47 35.19 -8.35
N ALA A 19 -4.69 35.84 -9.22
CA ALA A 19 -3.43 35.30 -9.71
C ALA A 19 -2.41 35.06 -8.58
N ILE A 20 -2.27 35.99 -7.65
CA ILE A 20 -1.37 35.84 -6.49
C ILE A 20 -1.82 34.68 -5.59
N LEU A 21 -3.12 34.55 -5.34
CA LEU A 21 -3.66 33.45 -4.54
C LEU A 21 -3.40 32.09 -5.21
N LEU A 22 -3.60 31.97 -6.53
CA LEU A 22 -3.34 30.72 -7.24
C LEU A 22 -1.86 30.33 -7.22
N ILE A 23 -0.95 31.29 -7.37
CA ILE A 23 0.50 31.04 -7.37
C ILE A 23 1.00 30.68 -5.96
N SER A 24 0.45 31.28 -4.91
CA SER A 24 0.87 31.03 -3.53
C SER A 24 0.31 29.72 -2.96
N PHE A 25 -0.95 29.41 -3.22
CA PHE A 25 -1.60 28.20 -2.68
C PHE A 25 -1.47 26.96 -3.58
N GLY A 26 -1.35 27.13 -4.89
CA GLY A 26 -1.28 26.03 -5.85
C GLY A 26 -0.15 25.02 -5.55
N PRO A 27 1.11 25.47 -5.39
CA PRO A 27 2.22 24.57 -5.08
C PRO A 27 2.05 23.84 -3.74
N GLY A 28 1.49 24.51 -2.73
CA GLY A 28 1.25 23.93 -1.41
C GLY A 28 0.20 22.81 -1.45
N VAL A 29 -0.89 23.01 -2.19
CA VAL A 29 -1.93 21.99 -2.37
C VAL A 29 -1.41 20.79 -3.15
N MET A 30 -0.61 21.01 -4.20
CA MET A 30 0.02 19.90 -4.95
C MET A 30 0.98 19.08 -4.08
N ALA A 31 1.84 19.73 -3.30
CA ALA A 31 2.77 19.04 -2.41
C ALA A 31 2.03 18.22 -1.34
N TRP A 32 0.96 18.77 -0.77
CA TRP A 32 0.14 18.07 0.22
C TRP A 32 -0.61 16.87 -0.38
N ALA A 33 -1.18 17.02 -1.58
CA ALA A 33 -1.83 15.92 -2.30
C ALA A 33 -0.85 14.80 -2.63
N TYR A 34 0.37 15.15 -3.07
CA TYR A 34 1.43 14.17 -3.32
C TYR A 34 1.83 13.43 -2.03
N ALA A 35 2.16 14.16 -0.96
CA ALA A 35 2.57 13.55 0.30
C ALA A 35 1.49 12.63 0.90
N SER A 36 0.23 13.04 0.85
CA SER A 36 -0.89 12.23 1.35
C SER A 36 -1.10 10.94 0.54
N SER A 37 -0.95 10.99 -0.79
CA SER A 37 -0.99 9.78 -1.63
C SER A 37 0.12 8.78 -1.29
N PHE A 38 1.35 9.26 -1.05
CA PHE A 38 2.47 8.40 -0.65
C PHE A 38 2.23 7.77 0.72
N GLN A 39 1.71 8.54 1.66
CA GLN A 39 1.43 8.05 3.00
C GLN A 39 0.31 6.99 3.00
N ALA A 40 -0.69 7.11 2.11
CA ALA A 40 -1.73 6.12 1.92
C ALA A 40 -1.17 4.80 1.35
N SER A 41 -0.36 4.88 0.29
CA SER A 41 0.31 3.71 -0.31
C SER A 41 1.26 3.03 0.67
N TYR A 42 2.02 3.79 1.44
CA TYR A 42 2.92 3.24 2.44
C TYR A 42 2.18 2.56 3.59
N ARG A 43 1.02 3.08 4.01
CA ARG A 43 0.16 2.41 5.00
C ARG A 43 -0.43 1.10 4.47
N GLN A 44 -0.69 0.99 3.17
CA GLN A 44 -1.13 -0.27 2.57
C GLN A 44 0.01 -1.30 2.53
N ILE A 45 1.23 -0.89 2.17
CA ILE A 45 2.40 -1.77 2.14
C ILE A 45 2.88 -2.13 3.54
N ALA A 46 2.87 -1.19 4.50
CA ALA A 46 3.19 -1.48 5.90
C ALA A 46 2.16 -2.39 6.58
N LYS A 47 0.92 -2.43 6.06
CA LYS A 47 -0.10 -3.40 6.45
C LYS A 47 0.02 -4.73 5.70
N GLN A 48 0.76 -4.81 4.60
CA GLN A 48 1.19 -6.10 4.08
C GLN A 48 2.17 -6.66 5.10
N LYS A 49 1.70 -7.68 5.83
CA LYS A 49 2.52 -8.61 6.59
C LYS A 49 3.82 -8.82 5.82
N GLN A 50 4.94 -8.35 6.39
CA GLN A 50 6.30 -8.40 5.82
C GLN A 50 6.49 -9.66 4.99
N TRP A 51 7.17 -9.58 3.84
CA TRP A 51 7.57 -10.74 3.04
C TRP A 51 8.01 -11.91 3.95
N GLN A 52 7.13 -12.87 4.17
CA GLN A 52 7.38 -13.99 5.06
C GLN A 52 8.13 -15.05 4.26
N VAL A 53 9.33 -15.39 4.71
CA VAL A 53 10.02 -16.57 4.20
C VAL A 53 9.35 -17.77 4.87
N ILE A 54 8.63 -18.54 4.07
CA ILE A 54 7.98 -19.77 4.50
C ILE A 54 8.86 -20.92 4.03
N GLN A 55 9.39 -21.71 4.95
CA GLN A 55 10.09 -22.95 4.64
C GLN A 55 9.12 -24.11 4.74
N ILE A 56 8.97 -24.84 3.63
CA ILE A 56 8.08 -25.98 3.52
C ILE A 56 8.94 -27.21 3.24
N PRO A 57 8.72 -28.33 3.95
CA PRO A 57 9.41 -29.57 3.64
C PRO A 57 9.04 -30.06 2.23
N LEU A 58 10.04 -30.49 1.46
CA LEU A 58 9.86 -31.03 0.11
C LEU A 58 9.13 -32.38 0.12
N GLU A 59 9.20 -33.12 1.22
CA GLU A 59 8.57 -34.43 1.38
C GLU A 59 7.84 -34.53 2.71
N CYS A 60 6.72 -35.26 2.73
CA CYS A 60 5.99 -35.55 3.95
C CYS A 60 6.71 -36.64 4.76
N SER A 61 6.97 -36.38 6.04
CA SER A 61 7.58 -37.37 6.95
C SER A 61 6.73 -38.64 7.15
N GLU A 62 5.42 -38.55 6.96
CA GLU A 62 4.48 -39.64 7.23
C GLU A 62 4.21 -40.50 5.99
N CYS A 63 3.95 -39.88 4.84
CA CYS A 63 3.59 -40.61 3.61
C CYS A 63 4.70 -40.65 2.56
N GLY A 64 5.81 -39.93 2.75
CA GLY A 64 6.94 -39.90 1.82
C GLY A 64 6.63 -39.26 0.46
N ASN A 65 5.45 -38.65 0.29
CA ASN A 65 5.10 -37.98 -0.95
C ASN A 65 5.74 -36.60 -1.03
N GLU A 66 6.14 -36.21 -2.24
CA GLU A 66 6.66 -34.88 -2.55
C GLU A 66 5.55 -33.84 -2.41
N ILE A 67 5.82 -32.75 -1.70
CA ILE A 67 4.89 -31.66 -1.43
C ILE A 67 5.39 -30.39 -2.09
N THR A 68 4.52 -29.78 -2.90
CA THR A 68 4.79 -28.47 -3.50
C THR A 68 3.93 -27.39 -2.83
N LEU A 69 4.40 -26.14 -2.85
CA LEU A 69 3.72 -25.00 -2.23
C LEU A 69 2.26 -24.83 -2.69
N ARG A 70 1.98 -25.21 -3.94
CA ARG A 70 0.65 -25.09 -4.58
C ARG A 70 -0.29 -26.24 -4.25
N SER A 71 0.23 -27.37 -3.76
CA SER A 71 -0.57 -28.56 -3.44
C SER A 71 -0.95 -28.66 -1.96
N LEU A 72 -0.50 -27.70 -1.13
CA LEU A 72 -0.77 -27.71 0.31
C LEU A 72 -2.19 -27.25 0.63
N GLU A 73 -2.79 -27.94 1.60
CA GLU A 73 -4.02 -27.50 2.22
C GLU A 73 -3.69 -26.61 3.42
N TRP A 74 -3.86 -25.30 3.25
CA TRP A 74 -3.58 -24.30 4.29
C TRP A 74 -4.74 -24.20 5.28
N ILE A 75 -4.44 -24.29 6.58
CA ILE A 75 -5.43 -24.22 7.67
C ILE A 75 -5.27 -22.94 8.48
N GLY A 76 -4.05 -22.43 8.56
CA GLY A 76 -3.72 -21.17 9.21
C GLY A 76 -2.61 -20.41 8.48
N ASP A 77 -2.23 -19.27 9.05
CA ASP A 77 -1.16 -18.42 8.49
C ASP A 77 0.20 -19.17 8.42
N ASP A 78 0.46 -20.05 9.38
CA ASP A 78 1.72 -20.82 9.52
C ASP A 78 1.44 -22.34 9.71
N GLU A 79 0.26 -22.83 9.32
CA GLU A 79 -0.14 -24.24 9.47
C GLU A 79 -0.73 -24.78 8.17
N ALA A 80 -0.21 -25.92 7.70
CA ALA A 80 -0.75 -26.60 6.53
C ALA A 80 -0.78 -28.12 6.74
N ARG A 81 -1.63 -28.80 5.97
CA ARG A 81 -1.71 -30.26 5.91
C ARG A 81 -1.16 -30.81 4.62
N CYS A 82 -0.62 -32.03 4.73
CA CYS A 82 -0.27 -32.83 3.58
C CYS A 82 -1.55 -33.24 2.83
N PRO A 83 -1.65 -32.99 1.52
CA PRO A 83 -2.85 -33.33 0.74
C PRO A 83 -3.09 -34.83 0.59
N PHE A 84 -2.07 -35.67 0.87
CA PHE A 84 -2.15 -37.12 0.64
C PHE A 84 -2.55 -37.90 1.90
N CYS A 85 -2.06 -37.50 3.07
CA CYS A 85 -2.31 -38.19 4.34
C CYS A 85 -3.04 -37.33 5.37
N SER A 86 -3.37 -36.09 5.03
CA SER A 86 -4.05 -35.12 5.90
C SER A 86 -3.36 -34.88 7.24
N LYS A 87 -2.07 -35.21 7.34
CA LYS A 87 -1.25 -34.93 8.52
C LYS A 87 -0.76 -33.49 8.50
N ASP A 88 -0.69 -32.90 9.69
CA ASP A 88 -0.18 -31.54 9.88
C ASP A 88 1.31 -31.50 9.53
N LEU A 89 1.72 -30.47 8.80
CA LEU A 89 3.10 -30.23 8.40
C LEU A 89 3.66 -29.10 9.25
N GLU A 90 4.87 -29.31 9.78
CA GLU A 90 5.62 -28.26 10.46
C GLU A 90 6.14 -27.24 9.44
N ILE A 91 5.43 -26.12 9.32
CA ILE A 91 5.87 -24.97 8.52
C ILE A 91 6.67 -24.05 9.44
N ARG A 92 7.88 -23.68 8.99
CA ARG A 92 8.69 -22.68 9.68
C ARG A 92 8.53 -21.34 8.99
N SER A 93 8.02 -20.37 9.73
CA SER A 93 7.90 -18.98 9.29
C SER A 93 8.93 -18.12 10.01
N SER A 94 9.37 -17.01 9.40
CA SER A 94 10.26 -16.07 10.09
C SER A 94 9.64 -15.44 11.35
N ARG A 95 8.33 -15.59 11.58
CA ARG A 95 7.66 -15.16 12.82
C ARG A 95 7.82 -16.16 13.96
N SER A 96 7.97 -17.46 13.69
CA SER A 96 8.11 -18.46 14.76
C SER A 96 9.44 -18.35 15.51
N TYR A 97 10.35 -17.49 15.04
CA TYR A 97 11.65 -17.21 15.67
C TYR A 97 11.70 -15.85 16.38
N ALA A 98 10.61 -15.06 16.36
CA ALA A 98 10.49 -13.77 17.05
C ALA A 98 9.72 -13.95 18.37
#